data_AF-A0A917CI59-F1
#
_entry.id   AF-A0A917CI59-F1
#
_cell.length_a   1.000
_cell.length_b   1.000
_cell.length_c   1.000
_cell.angle_alpha   90.00
_cell.angle_beta   90.00
_cell.angle_gamma   90.00
#
_symmetry.space_group_name_H-M   'P 1'
#
loop_
_entity.id
_entity.type
_entity.pdbx_description
1 polymer ?
#
loop_
_entity_poly.entity_id
_entity_poly.type
_entity_poly.pdbx_seq_one_letter_code
_entity_poly.pdbx_strand_id
1 'polypeptide(L)'
;MRQVAVTEGDKVEAQIKFGWSINGYGIGDLVQRMKEVSDSEVKQLLGEYAERYEISEASRNTPAIWDSIAEQARIELGMKAFLEEGGFTAFTTTFEDLLGMKQLPGLAVQRLMEQGYGFAGEGDWKTAALTRMIKTIAGNKQTSFMEDYTYHFEPGNEMILGSHMLEVCPTVAAHKPRIEVHPLGIGGKADPARIVFDGLDGAAVNASLVDMGNRFRLIISEVDAVKVEKEMPT
;
A
#
# COMPACT_ATOMS: atom_id res chain seq x y z
N MET A 1 -8.92 11.78 -3.50
CA MET A 1 -10.24 11.54 -2.90
C MET A 1 -10.95 12.88 -2.75
N ARG A 2 -12.25 12.94 -3.05
CA ARG A 2 -13.04 14.17 -2.93
C ARG A 2 -13.26 14.51 -1.46
N GLN A 3 -13.35 15.80 -1.17
CA GLN A 3 -13.69 16.34 0.16
C GLN A 3 -12.67 16.03 1.28
N VAL A 4 -11.49 15.49 0.95
CA VAL A 4 -10.39 15.30 1.91
C VAL A 4 -9.43 16.48 1.81
N ALA A 5 -9.11 17.11 2.95
CA ALA A 5 -8.26 18.29 2.99
C ALA A 5 -6.77 17.95 3.10
N VAL A 6 -6.40 17.09 4.05
CA VAL A 6 -5.00 16.88 4.45
C VAL A 6 -4.12 16.32 3.34
N THR A 7 -4.69 15.59 2.39
CA THR A 7 -3.98 14.97 1.27
C THR A 7 -3.78 15.94 0.09
N GLU A 8 -4.45 17.09 0.09
CA GLU A 8 -4.25 18.14 -0.92
C GLU A 8 -3.03 19.02 -0.61
N GLY A 9 -2.63 19.88 -1.54
CA GLY A 9 -1.63 20.91 -1.31
C GLY A 9 -1.03 21.45 -2.61
N ASP A 10 -0.07 22.35 -2.47
CA ASP A 10 0.62 22.96 -3.60
C ASP A 10 1.76 22.08 -4.14
N LYS A 11 1.50 21.41 -5.25
CA LYS A 11 2.47 20.54 -5.95
C LYS A 11 3.61 21.35 -6.57
N VAL A 12 3.39 22.60 -6.97
CA VAL A 12 4.43 23.47 -7.53
C VAL A 12 5.40 23.88 -6.43
N GLU A 13 4.89 24.29 -5.27
CA GLU A 13 5.72 24.62 -4.11
C GLU A 13 6.50 23.38 -3.61
N ALA A 14 5.88 22.19 -3.59
CA ALA A 14 6.57 20.95 -3.27
C ALA A 14 7.72 20.64 -4.24
N GLN A 15 7.53 20.91 -5.54
CA GLN A 15 8.58 20.76 -6.55
C GLN A 15 9.72 21.76 -6.33
N ILE A 16 9.42 23.02 -6.00
CA ILE A 16 10.44 24.03 -5.69
C ILE A 16 11.25 23.64 -4.44
N LYS A 17 10.57 23.16 -3.39
CA LYS A 17 11.21 22.87 -2.08
C LYS A 17 11.96 21.55 -2.04
N PHE A 18 11.40 20.50 -2.64
CA PHE A 18 11.90 19.13 -2.49
C PHE A 18 12.34 18.50 -3.81
N GLY A 19 12.08 19.14 -4.94
CA GLY A 19 12.39 18.59 -6.28
C GLY A 19 11.40 17.52 -6.74
N TRP A 20 10.27 17.32 -6.06
CA TRP A 20 9.30 16.28 -6.40
C TRP A 20 8.45 16.68 -7.60
N SER A 21 8.41 15.85 -8.63
CA SER A 21 7.49 16.01 -9.77
C SER A 21 6.26 15.13 -9.56
N ILE A 22 5.09 15.75 -9.40
CA ILE A 22 3.83 15.06 -9.10
C ILE A 22 2.82 15.38 -10.20
N ASN A 23 2.46 14.37 -11.00
CA ASN A 23 1.56 14.52 -12.14
C ASN A 23 0.48 13.43 -12.13
N GLY A 24 -0.69 13.76 -12.64
CA GLY A 24 -1.80 12.82 -12.77
C GLY A 24 -1.77 12.05 -14.09
N TYR A 25 -2.05 10.75 -14.01
CA TYR A 25 -2.33 9.90 -15.16
C TYR A 25 -3.74 9.34 -15.03
N GLY A 26 -4.45 9.19 -16.14
CA GLY A 26 -5.79 8.63 -16.11
C GLY A 26 -5.73 7.14 -15.77
N ILE A 27 -6.68 6.62 -14.99
CA ILE A 27 -6.71 5.18 -14.66
C ILE A 27 -6.77 4.29 -15.93
N GLY A 28 -7.34 4.82 -17.01
CA GLY A 28 -7.40 4.16 -18.32
C GLY A 28 -6.02 3.83 -18.91
N ASP A 29 -4.99 4.63 -18.62
CA ASP A 29 -3.63 4.40 -19.11
C ASP A 29 -3.04 3.13 -18.47
N LEU A 30 -3.21 3.00 -17.15
CA LEU A 30 -2.83 1.79 -16.41
C LEU A 30 -3.64 0.57 -16.88
N VAL A 31 -4.96 0.73 -17.02
CA VAL A 31 -5.84 -0.36 -17.52
C VAL A 31 -5.41 -0.82 -18.90
N GLN A 32 -4.99 0.09 -19.78
CA GLN A 32 -4.49 -0.28 -21.09
C GLN A 32 -3.18 -1.07 -20.99
N ARG A 33 -2.25 -0.63 -20.15
CA ARG A 33 -0.98 -1.34 -19.92
C ARG A 33 -1.18 -2.73 -19.31
N MET A 34 -2.15 -2.89 -18.41
CA MET A 34 -2.50 -4.18 -17.80
C MET A 34 -2.99 -5.23 -18.82
N LYS A 35 -3.60 -4.80 -19.93
CA LYS A 35 -4.04 -5.73 -21.00
C LYS A 35 -2.88 -6.40 -21.73
N GLU A 36 -1.69 -5.81 -21.65
CA GLU A 36 -0.48 -6.33 -22.29
C GLU A 36 0.25 -7.37 -21.43
N VAL A 37 -0.16 -7.53 -20.16
CA VAL A 37 0.39 -8.55 -19.27
C VAL A 37 -0.08 -9.93 -19.73
N SER A 38 0.86 -10.85 -19.95
CA SER A 38 0.58 -12.22 -20.38
C SER A 38 0.17 -13.13 -19.23
N ASP A 39 -0.59 -14.18 -19.52
CA ASP A 39 -0.95 -15.20 -18.53
C ASP A 39 0.28 -15.97 -18.01
N SER A 40 1.33 -16.08 -18.82
CA SER A 40 2.60 -16.69 -18.38
C SER A 40 3.31 -15.85 -17.32
N GLU A 41 3.33 -14.52 -17.45
CA GLU A 41 3.92 -13.63 -16.43
C GLU A 41 3.12 -13.69 -15.13
N VAL A 42 1.79 -13.68 -15.23
CA VAL A 42 0.92 -13.86 -14.06
C VAL A 42 1.19 -15.20 -13.37
N LYS A 43 1.28 -16.29 -14.12
CA LYS A 43 1.58 -17.62 -13.57
C LYS A 43 2.95 -17.66 -12.88
N GLN A 44 3.96 -17.00 -13.46
CA GLN A 44 5.29 -16.91 -12.85
C GLN A 44 5.24 -16.15 -11.53
N LEU A 45 4.56 -14.99 -11.49
CA LEU A 45 4.43 -14.18 -10.28
C LEU A 45 3.63 -14.89 -9.18
N LEU A 46 2.60 -15.66 -9.55
CA LEU A 46 1.89 -16.53 -8.60
C LEU A 46 2.80 -17.61 -7.98
N GLY A 47 3.77 -18.11 -8.75
CA GLY A 47 4.83 -18.99 -8.24
C GLY A 47 5.68 -18.30 -7.17
N GLU A 48 6.12 -17.07 -7.43
CA GLU A 48 6.85 -16.26 -6.46
C GLU A 48 6.01 -16.01 -5.19
N TYR A 49 4.72 -15.72 -5.33
CA TYR A 49 3.84 -15.53 -4.17
C TYR A 49 3.78 -16.79 -3.30
N ALA A 50 3.68 -17.97 -3.91
CA ALA A 50 3.61 -19.25 -3.20
C ALA A 50 4.91 -19.59 -2.45
N GLU A 51 6.06 -19.09 -2.92
CA GLU A 51 7.35 -19.24 -2.24
C GLU A 51 7.46 -18.28 -1.05
N ARG A 52 7.13 -17.00 -1.28
CA ARG A 52 7.35 -15.90 -0.34
C ARG A 52 6.31 -15.80 0.77
N TYR A 53 5.07 -16.18 0.49
CA TYR A 53 3.95 -15.99 1.42
C TYR A 53 3.26 -17.31 1.73
N GLU A 54 2.50 -17.31 2.81
CA GLU A 54 1.59 -18.40 3.11
C GLU A 54 0.31 -18.22 2.28
N ILE A 55 -0.08 -19.26 1.56
CA ILE A 55 -1.36 -19.34 0.86
C ILE A 55 -1.97 -20.68 1.24
N SER A 56 -3.14 -20.64 1.87
CA SER A 56 -3.78 -21.87 2.36
C SER A 56 -4.11 -22.82 1.20
N GLU A 57 -4.10 -24.11 1.46
CA GLU A 57 -4.52 -25.12 0.46
C GLU A 57 -5.97 -24.88 0.01
N ALA A 58 -6.85 -24.49 0.94
CA ALA A 58 -8.22 -24.11 0.62
C ALA A 58 -8.29 -22.93 -0.37
N SER A 59 -7.45 -21.90 -0.17
CA SER A 59 -7.36 -20.75 -1.08
C SER A 59 -6.85 -21.15 -2.47
N ARG A 60 -5.84 -22.03 -2.54
CA ARG A 60 -5.29 -22.54 -3.81
C ARG A 60 -6.29 -23.41 -4.58
N ASN A 61 -7.13 -24.15 -3.87
CA ASN A 61 -8.11 -25.06 -4.46
C ASN A 61 -9.49 -24.42 -4.68
N THR A 62 -9.69 -23.16 -4.30
CA THR A 62 -10.92 -22.41 -4.54
C THR A 62 -10.74 -21.50 -5.75
N PRO A 63 -11.36 -21.81 -6.92
CA PRO A 63 -11.12 -21.05 -8.15
C PRO A 63 -11.33 -19.55 -8.02
N ALA A 64 -12.42 -19.12 -7.37
CA ALA A 64 -12.71 -17.70 -7.19
C ALA A 64 -11.64 -16.95 -6.37
N ILE A 65 -11.10 -17.59 -5.32
CA ILE A 65 -10.04 -16.99 -4.50
C ILE A 65 -8.74 -16.94 -5.30
N TRP A 66 -8.40 -18.02 -6.00
CA TRP A 66 -7.19 -18.09 -6.81
C TRP A 66 -7.21 -17.08 -7.96
N ASP A 67 -8.36 -16.92 -8.63
CA ASP A 67 -8.58 -15.92 -9.68
C ASP A 67 -8.44 -14.48 -9.13
N SER A 68 -8.92 -14.22 -7.90
CA SER A 68 -8.72 -12.92 -7.24
C SER A 68 -7.25 -12.62 -6.96
N ILE A 69 -6.46 -13.62 -6.54
CA ILE A 69 -5.01 -13.46 -6.33
C ILE A 69 -4.30 -13.26 -7.68
N ALA A 70 -4.70 -13.99 -8.72
CA ALA A 70 -4.17 -13.84 -10.08
C ALA A 70 -4.47 -12.45 -10.67
N GLU A 71 -5.63 -11.87 -10.37
CA GLU A 71 -5.96 -10.50 -10.76
C GLU A 71 -5.04 -9.47 -10.09
N GLN A 72 -4.74 -9.61 -8.79
CA GLN A 72 -3.75 -8.75 -8.13
C GLN A 72 -2.35 -8.92 -8.72
N ALA A 73 -1.95 -10.14 -9.12
CA ALA A 73 -0.68 -10.34 -9.82
C ALA A 73 -0.64 -9.59 -11.16
N ARG A 74 -1.75 -9.59 -11.92
CA ARG A 74 -1.86 -8.80 -13.16
C ARG A 74 -1.80 -7.30 -12.90
N ILE A 75 -2.46 -6.82 -11.86
CA ILE A 75 -2.40 -5.43 -11.41
C ILE A 75 -0.95 -5.07 -11.04
N GLU A 76 -0.25 -5.91 -10.26
CA GLU A 76 1.15 -5.69 -9.88
C GLU A 76 2.05 -5.55 -11.10
N LEU A 77 1.96 -6.48 -12.05
CA LEU A 77 2.79 -6.46 -13.27
C LEU A 77 2.50 -5.22 -14.12
N GLY A 78 1.22 -4.89 -14.32
CA GLY A 78 0.84 -3.71 -15.09
C GLY A 78 1.29 -2.40 -14.43
N MET A 79 1.10 -2.28 -13.11
CA MET A 79 1.55 -1.12 -12.35
C MET A 79 3.07 -1.02 -12.36
N LYS A 80 3.79 -2.12 -12.11
CA LYS A 80 5.25 -2.15 -12.12
C LYS A 80 5.81 -1.69 -13.46
N ALA A 81 5.30 -2.24 -14.56
CA ALA A 81 5.76 -1.85 -15.87
C ALA A 81 5.48 -0.38 -16.19
N PHE A 82 4.27 0.11 -15.87
CA PHE A 82 3.93 1.52 -16.02
C PHE A 82 4.87 2.45 -15.23
N LEU A 83 5.20 2.05 -13.99
CA LEU A 83 6.11 2.79 -13.12
C LEU A 83 7.54 2.81 -13.67
N GLU A 84 8.04 1.66 -14.12
CA GLU A 84 9.39 1.51 -14.66
C GLU A 84 9.56 2.27 -15.98
N GLU A 85 8.60 2.14 -16.91
CA GLU A 85 8.60 2.82 -18.21
C GLU A 85 8.58 4.35 -18.05
N GLY A 86 7.86 4.86 -17.05
CA GLY A 86 7.79 6.29 -16.73
C GLY A 86 8.91 6.79 -15.81
N GLY A 87 9.77 5.92 -15.28
CA GLY A 87 10.81 6.29 -14.32
C GLY A 87 10.25 6.79 -12.97
N PHE A 88 9.05 6.34 -12.59
CA PHE A 88 8.41 6.73 -11.33
C PHE A 88 8.92 5.90 -10.17
N THR A 89 9.07 6.51 -8.99
CA THR A 89 9.51 5.81 -7.77
C THR A 89 8.49 5.86 -6.63
N ALA A 90 7.37 6.56 -6.84
CA ALA A 90 6.26 6.63 -5.90
C ALA A 90 4.96 6.83 -6.68
N PHE A 91 3.84 6.38 -6.11
CA PHE A 91 2.53 6.50 -6.71
C PHE A 91 1.42 6.58 -5.65
N THR A 92 0.22 6.92 -6.10
CA THR A 92 -0.99 6.93 -5.27
C THR A 92 -2.10 6.22 -6.03
N THR A 93 -3.09 5.68 -5.31
CA THR A 93 -4.35 5.17 -5.88
C THR A 93 -5.52 5.98 -5.34
N THR A 94 -6.72 5.81 -5.89
CA THR A 94 -7.94 6.29 -5.25
C THR A 94 -9.08 5.33 -5.54
N PHE A 95 -9.79 4.87 -4.51
CA PHE A 95 -10.92 3.96 -4.69
C PHE A 95 -12.13 4.63 -5.38
N GLU A 96 -12.13 5.96 -5.50
CA GLU A 96 -13.20 6.71 -6.17
C GLU A 96 -13.07 6.73 -7.69
N ASP A 97 -11.94 6.28 -8.24
CA ASP A 97 -11.72 6.12 -9.68
C ASP A 97 -11.02 4.78 -9.99
N LEU A 98 -11.84 3.77 -10.22
CA LEU A 98 -11.40 2.41 -10.55
C LEU A 98 -12.02 1.95 -11.88
N LEU A 99 -12.33 2.87 -12.80
CA LEU A 99 -12.93 2.51 -14.08
C LEU A 99 -12.00 1.57 -14.87
N GLY A 100 -12.51 0.42 -15.30
CA GLY A 100 -11.73 -0.59 -16.00
C GLY A 100 -10.91 -1.54 -15.10
N MET A 101 -10.74 -1.23 -13.81
CA MET A 101 -10.12 -2.12 -12.83
C MET A 101 -11.14 -3.15 -12.30
N LYS A 102 -10.72 -4.41 -12.13
CA LYS A 102 -11.58 -5.43 -11.49
C LYS A 102 -11.60 -5.33 -9.96
N GLN A 103 -10.47 -4.92 -9.38
CA GLN A 103 -10.24 -4.81 -7.93
C GLN A 103 -9.49 -3.52 -7.61
N LEU A 104 -9.61 -3.04 -6.37
CA LEU A 104 -8.68 -2.04 -5.84
C LEU A 104 -7.28 -2.68 -5.69
N PRO A 105 -6.19 -2.01 -6.10
CA PRO A 105 -4.84 -2.54 -5.89
C PRO A 105 -4.51 -2.69 -4.39
N GLY A 106 -4.37 -3.92 -3.92
CA GLY A 106 -4.08 -4.27 -2.52
C GLY A 106 -2.73 -4.96 -2.41
N LEU A 107 -2.73 -6.29 -2.58
CA LEU A 107 -1.52 -7.12 -2.68
C LEU A 107 -0.47 -6.51 -3.62
N ALA A 108 -0.89 -6.03 -4.79
CA ALA A 108 0.00 -5.38 -5.75
C ALA A 108 0.74 -4.18 -5.15
N VAL A 109 0.06 -3.34 -4.37
CA VAL A 109 0.64 -2.16 -3.74
C VAL A 109 1.59 -2.54 -2.60
N GLN A 110 1.19 -3.51 -1.78
CA GLN A 110 2.02 -4.04 -0.70
C GLN A 110 3.36 -4.57 -1.22
N ARG A 111 3.30 -5.29 -2.35
CA ARG A 111 4.47 -5.83 -3.07
C ARG A 111 5.34 -4.75 -3.69
N LEU A 112 4.76 -3.72 -4.29
CA LEU A 112 5.52 -2.59 -4.83
C LEU A 112 6.21 -1.81 -3.70
N MET A 113 5.54 -1.58 -2.57
CA MET A 113 6.20 -0.97 -1.41
C MET A 113 7.34 -1.83 -0.85
N GLU A 114 7.19 -3.16 -0.85
CA GLU A 114 8.27 -4.08 -0.47
C GLU A 114 9.48 -3.97 -1.41
N GLN A 115 9.24 -3.71 -2.69
CA GLN A 115 10.26 -3.43 -3.71
C GLN A 115 10.87 -2.01 -3.58
N GLY A 116 10.40 -1.19 -2.65
CA GLY A 116 10.95 0.13 -2.35
C GLY A 116 10.14 1.32 -2.89
N TYR A 117 9.05 1.09 -3.62
CA TYR A 117 8.20 2.18 -4.11
C TYR A 117 7.56 2.95 -2.94
N GLY A 118 7.44 4.26 -3.09
CA GLY A 118 6.61 5.06 -2.21
C GLY A 118 5.13 4.90 -2.56
N PHE A 119 4.28 4.82 -1.55
CA PHE A 119 2.84 4.74 -1.73
C PHE A 119 2.13 5.46 -0.59
N ALA A 120 0.96 6.00 -0.92
CA ALA A 120 -0.10 6.30 0.01
C ALA A 120 -1.45 6.26 -0.73
N GLY A 121 -2.52 5.93 -0.01
CA GLY A 121 -3.86 5.82 -0.57
C GLY A 121 -4.49 7.17 -0.94
N GLU A 122 -5.68 7.11 -1.51
CA GLU A 122 -6.62 8.23 -1.66
C GLU A 122 -6.10 9.47 -2.43
N GLY A 123 -5.02 9.34 -3.20
CA GLY A 123 -4.37 10.43 -3.91
C GLY A 123 -3.39 11.23 -3.05
N ASP A 124 -2.96 10.71 -1.90
CA ASP A 124 -2.01 11.39 -1.00
C ASP A 124 -0.56 11.36 -1.52
N TRP A 125 -0.28 12.30 -2.42
CA TRP A 125 1.04 12.43 -3.03
C TRP A 125 2.13 12.86 -2.06
N LYS A 126 1.78 13.55 -0.96
CA LYS A 126 2.76 14.00 0.05
C LYS A 126 3.28 12.79 0.82
N THR A 127 2.37 11.96 1.29
CA THR A 127 2.75 10.74 2.03
C THR A 127 3.41 9.73 1.11
N ALA A 128 2.97 9.57 -0.14
CA ALA A 128 3.66 8.67 -1.09
C ALA A 128 5.12 9.07 -1.32
N ALA A 129 5.39 10.38 -1.52
CA ALA A 129 6.75 10.89 -1.68
C ALA A 129 7.57 10.72 -0.39
N LEU A 130 6.99 11.01 0.77
CA LEU A 130 7.62 10.80 2.07
C LEU A 130 7.98 9.32 2.29
N THR A 131 7.05 8.40 2.04
CA THR A 131 7.27 6.95 2.14
C THR A 131 8.45 6.51 1.28
N ARG A 132 8.56 7.01 0.03
CA ARG A 132 9.73 6.70 -0.83
C ARG A 132 11.04 7.22 -0.24
N MET A 133 11.04 8.46 0.27
CA MET A 133 12.24 9.06 0.85
C MET A 133 12.70 8.30 2.09
N ILE A 134 11.80 8.00 3.02
CA ILE A 134 12.14 7.25 4.24
C ILE A 134 12.58 5.84 3.89
N LYS A 135 11.94 5.15 2.94
CA LYS A 135 12.41 3.86 2.44
C LYS A 135 13.84 3.96 1.91
N THR A 136 14.17 5.00 1.14
CA THR A 136 15.53 5.19 0.63
C THR A 136 16.55 5.38 1.77
N ILE A 137 16.21 6.20 2.78
CA ILE A 137 17.05 6.41 3.97
C ILE A 137 17.25 5.10 4.75
N ALA A 138 16.20 4.29 4.90
CA ALA A 138 16.21 3.03 5.61
C ALA A 138 16.76 1.84 4.80
N GLY A 139 17.25 2.05 3.57
CA GLY A 139 17.71 0.97 2.70
C GLY A 139 16.61 -0.03 2.32
N ASN A 140 15.38 0.47 2.15
CA ASN A 140 14.12 -0.25 1.87
C ASN A 140 13.71 -1.26 2.95
N LYS A 141 14.14 -1.08 4.20
CA LYS A 141 13.80 -1.97 5.33
C LYS A 141 12.81 -1.32 6.28
N GLN A 142 11.95 -2.14 6.90
CA GLN A 142 11.14 -1.80 8.08
C GLN A 142 10.48 -0.42 8.01
N THR A 143 9.90 -0.08 6.86
CA THR A 143 9.26 1.22 6.61
C THR A 143 7.99 0.97 5.82
N SER A 144 6.86 1.52 6.25
CA SER A 144 5.56 1.34 5.58
C SER A 144 4.79 2.65 5.50
N PHE A 145 3.88 2.73 4.53
CA PHE A 145 2.69 3.58 4.67
C PHE A 145 1.83 3.07 5.83
N MET A 146 1.17 3.98 6.55
CA MET A 146 0.39 3.66 7.74
C MET A 146 -0.69 4.71 7.99
N GLU A 147 -1.81 4.28 8.59
CA GLU A 147 -2.88 5.14 9.09
C GLU A 147 -3.33 4.65 10.48
N ASP A 148 -3.46 5.56 11.44
CA ASP A 148 -4.00 5.30 12.78
C ASP A 148 -5.49 4.91 12.68
N TYR A 149 -5.82 3.65 12.94
CA TYR A 149 -7.12 3.07 12.56
C TYR A 149 -8.11 2.98 13.73
N THR A 150 -7.65 2.60 14.92
CA THR A 150 -8.48 2.56 16.15
C THR A 150 -7.62 2.60 17.42
N TYR A 151 -8.25 2.81 18.57
CA TYR A 151 -7.59 2.98 19.87
C TYR A 151 -7.98 1.89 20.88
N HIS A 152 -7.02 1.53 21.73
CA HIS A 152 -7.23 0.75 22.95
C HIS A 152 -6.97 1.66 24.16
N PHE A 153 -7.98 1.91 24.99
CA PHE A 153 -7.95 2.89 26.10
C PHE A 153 -7.92 2.24 27.48
N GLU A 154 -7.31 1.07 27.61
CA GLU A 154 -7.07 0.47 28.92
C GLU A 154 -6.03 1.32 29.70
N PRO A 155 -6.34 1.80 30.92
CA PRO A 155 -5.43 2.65 31.66
C PRO A 155 -4.06 2.01 31.92
N GLY A 156 -2.99 2.68 31.49
CA GLY A 156 -1.61 2.18 31.60
C GLY A 156 -1.21 1.16 30.53
N ASN A 157 -2.10 0.92 29.55
CA ASN A 157 -1.89 0.05 28.40
C ASN A 157 -2.50 0.70 27.14
N GLU A 158 -2.44 2.04 27.04
CA GLU A 158 -3.03 2.77 25.92
C GLU A 158 -2.26 2.50 24.62
N MET A 159 -2.96 2.12 23.56
CA MET A 159 -2.34 1.75 22.27
C MET A 159 -3.15 2.26 21.08
N ILE A 160 -2.47 2.39 19.95
CA ILE A 160 -3.07 2.67 18.64
C ILE A 160 -2.86 1.45 17.75
N LEU A 161 -3.91 0.99 17.09
CA LEU A 161 -3.80 0.02 16.01
C LEU A 161 -3.67 0.78 14.70
N GLY A 162 -2.50 0.68 14.07
CA GLY A 162 -2.23 1.19 12.73
C GLY A 162 -2.57 0.16 11.66
N SER A 163 -3.19 0.60 10.57
CA SER A 163 -3.49 -0.24 9.41
C SER A 163 -3.74 0.63 8.16
N HIS A 164 -4.29 0.03 7.11
CA HIS A 164 -5.01 0.69 6.04
C HIS A 164 -6.05 -0.29 5.48
N MET A 165 -6.86 0.12 4.50
CA MET A 165 -7.87 -0.77 3.92
C MET A 165 -7.28 -2.07 3.33
N LEU A 166 -6.09 -1.99 2.72
CA LEU A 166 -5.32 -3.11 2.19
C LEU A 166 -3.79 -2.93 2.34
N GLU A 167 -3.30 -1.70 2.19
CA GLU A 167 -1.97 -1.40 1.67
C GLU A 167 -0.90 -1.19 2.76
N VAL A 168 -0.72 -2.18 3.65
CA VAL A 168 0.39 -2.16 4.62
C VAL A 168 1.58 -2.97 4.10
N CYS A 169 2.78 -2.40 4.10
CA CYS A 169 3.96 -3.00 3.50
C CYS A 169 4.51 -4.16 4.35
N PRO A 170 4.77 -5.35 3.78
CA PRO A 170 5.23 -6.52 4.54
C PRO A 170 6.65 -6.38 5.10
N THR A 171 7.39 -5.31 4.77
CA THR A 171 8.73 -5.07 5.37
C THR A 171 8.69 -4.81 6.88
N VAL A 172 7.50 -4.54 7.44
CA VAL A 172 7.28 -4.40 8.89
C VAL A 172 6.60 -5.62 9.51
N ALA A 173 6.49 -6.75 8.79
CA ALA A 173 5.89 -7.97 9.31
C ALA A 173 6.82 -8.70 10.30
N ALA A 174 6.27 -9.17 11.42
CA ALA A 174 7.02 -9.96 12.40
C ALA A 174 7.22 -11.43 11.99
N HIS A 175 6.34 -11.94 11.12
CA HIS A 175 6.29 -13.34 10.71
C HIS A 175 6.11 -13.47 9.20
N LYS A 176 6.17 -14.69 8.67
CA LYS A 176 5.90 -14.95 7.26
C LYS A 176 4.45 -14.52 6.95
N PRO A 177 4.22 -13.53 6.08
CA PRO A 177 2.88 -13.02 5.86
C PRO A 177 2.00 -13.99 5.07
N ARG A 178 0.68 -13.87 5.22
CA ARG A 178 -0.33 -14.70 4.54
C ARG A 178 -1.04 -13.90 3.45
N ILE A 179 -1.34 -14.52 2.31
CA ILE A 179 -2.21 -13.90 1.29
C ILE A 179 -3.64 -14.40 1.51
N GLU A 180 -4.57 -13.45 1.58
CA GLU A 180 -5.99 -13.68 1.80
C GLU A 180 -6.85 -12.84 0.85
N VAL A 181 -8.09 -13.28 0.63
CA VAL A 181 -9.09 -12.57 -0.16
C VAL A 181 -10.32 -12.36 0.73
N HIS A 182 -10.73 -11.10 0.85
CA HIS A 182 -11.87 -10.70 1.68
C HIS A 182 -12.74 -9.67 0.95
N PRO A 183 -14.05 -9.63 1.22
CA PRO A 183 -14.91 -8.59 0.67
C PRO A 183 -14.47 -7.18 1.07
N LEU A 184 -14.52 -6.25 0.12
CA LEU A 184 -14.30 -4.83 0.35
C LEU A 184 -15.39 -4.01 -0.35
N GLY A 185 -16.32 -3.46 0.44
CA GLY A 185 -17.40 -2.62 -0.11
C GLY A 185 -16.92 -1.26 -0.65
N ILE A 186 -15.80 -0.75 -0.12
CA ILE A 186 -15.20 0.52 -0.54
C ILE A 186 -14.69 0.39 -1.98
N GLY A 187 -15.10 1.32 -2.85
CA GLY A 187 -14.78 1.31 -4.28
C GLY A 187 -15.68 0.42 -5.16
N GLY A 188 -16.54 -0.42 -4.56
CA GLY A 188 -17.56 -1.19 -5.28
C GLY A 188 -17.00 -2.18 -6.31
N LYS A 189 -15.87 -2.82 -5.99
CA LYS A 189 -15.15 -3.77 -6.86
C LYS A 189 -15.20 -5.19 -6.30
N ALA A 190 -14.65 -6.14 -7.06
CA ALA A 190 -14.52 -7.52 -6.60
C ALA A 190 -13.55 -7.63 -5.41
N ASP A 191 -13.70 -8.70 -4.64
CA ASP A 191 -12.94 -9.00 -3.43
C ASP A 191 -11.42 -9.01 -3.71
N PRO A 192 -10.65 -8.02 -3.20
CA PRO A 192 -9.23 -7.90 -3.47
C PRO A 192 -8.40 -8.88 -2.63
N ALA A 193 -7.34 -9.43 -3.22
CA ALA A 193 -6.33 -10.12 -2.43
C ALA A 193 -5.42 -9.12 -1.69
N ARG A 194 -5.01 -9.46 -0.48
CA ARG A 194 -4.08 -8.69 0.36
C ARG A 194 -3.11 -9.60 1.11
N ILE A 195 -2.01 -9.04 1.56
CA ILE A 195 -1.10 -9.62 2.54
C ILE A 195 -1.58 -9.24 3.95
N VAL A 196 -1.69 -10.23 4.83
CA VAL A 196 -2.10 -10.11 6.24
C VAL A 196 -0.95 -10.58 7.14
N PHE A 197 -0.65 -9.80 8.18
CA PHE A 197 0.41 -10.07 9.15
C PHE A 197 0.27 -9.19 10.40
N ASP A 198 0.92 -9.61 11.49
CA ASP A 198 1.19 -8.75 12.65
C ASP A 198 2.52 -8.00 12.47
N GLY A 199 2.56 -6.76 12.95
CA GLY A 199 3.73 -5.88 12.86
C GLY A 199 4.86 -6.26 13.82
N LEU A 200 6.09 -5.85 13.48
CA LEU A 200 7.25 -5.88 14.36
C LEU A 200 7.04 -5.00 15.60
N ASP A 201 7.60 -5.42 16.73
CA ASP A 201 7.72 -4.61 17.95
C ASP A 201 9.06 -3.84 18.01
N GLY A 202 9.11 -2.83 18.86
CA GLY A 202 10.29 -2.01 19.12
C GLY A 202 10.11 -0.52 18.79
N ALA A 203 11.16 0.25 19.07
CA ALA A 203 11.18 1.69 18.84
C ALA A 203 11.01 2.02 17.35
N ALA A 204 10.12 2.96 17.06
CA ALA A 204 9.80 3.40 15.71
C ALA A 204 9.48 4.90 15.69
N VAL A 205 9.29 5.43 14.49
CA VAL A 205 8.81 6.79 14.27
C VAL A 205 7.60 6.76 13.35
N ASN A 206 6.58 7.54 13.69
CA ASN A 206 5.47 7.85 12.80
C ASN A 206 5.61 9.29 12.31
N ALA A 207 5.63 9.51 11.00
CA ALA A 207 5.96 10.81 10.41
C ALA A 207 4.91 11.26 9.39
N SER A 208 4.54 12.54 9.45
CA SER A 208 3.56 13.16 8.55
C SER A 208 4.09 14.49 8.00
N LEU A 209 4.01 14.67 6.69
CA LEU A 209 4.34 15.93 6.02
C LEU A 209 3.06 16.64 5.60
N VAL A 210 2.78 17.78 6.24
CA VAL A 210 1.55 18.54 6.02
C VAL A 210 1.86 19.85 5.30
N ASP A 211 1.02 20.21 4.33
CA ASP A 211 1.01 21.54 3.73
C ASP A 211 0.15 22.48 4.58
N MET A 212 0.74 23.53 5.12
CA MET A 212 0.05 24.55 5.91
C MET A 212 -0.45 25.72 5.05
N GLY A 213 -0.34 25.62 3.73
CA GLY A 213 -0.70 26.62 2.72
C GLY A 213 0.45 27.56 2.37
N ASN A 214 1.21 28.06 3.35
CA ASN A 214 2.36 28.95 3.11
C ASN A 214 3.73 28.30 3.34
N ARG A 215 3.75 27.06 3.85
CA ARG A 215 4.94 26.24 4.09
C ARG A 215 4.55 24.80 4.38
N PHE A 216 5.51 23.90 4.22
CA PHE A 216 5.38 22.53 4.74
C PHE A 216 5.75 22.42 6.22
N ARG A 217 5.21 21.41 6.91
CA ARG A 217 5.57 21.02 8.27
C ARG A 217 5.72 19.51 8.33
N LEU A 218 6.92 19.05 8.70
CA LEU A 218 7.15 17.65 9.07
C LEU A 218 6.85 17.48 10.56
N ILE A 219 5.98 16.54 10.89
CA ILE A 219 5.62 16.15 12.24
C ILE A 219 6.14 14.72 12.43
N ILE A 220 6.84 14.48 13.54
CA ILE A 220 7.40 13.18 13.87
C ILE A 220 6.96 12.85 15.29
N SER A 221 6.40 11.66 15.47
CA SER A 221 6.14 11.05 16.77
C SER A 221 7.07 9.87 16.94
N GLU A 222 7.86 9.86 18.00
CA GLU A 222 8.52 8.65 18.48
C GLU A 222 7.45 7.77 19.12
N VAL A 223 7.48 6.47 18.80
CA VAL A 223 6.50 5.49 19.28
C VAL A 223 7.21 4.16 19.56
N ASP A 224 6.63 3.34 20.42
CA ASP A 224 7.07 1.97 20.64
C ASP A 224 6.00 1.03 20.08
N ALA A 225 6.34 0.32 19.00
CA ALA A 225 5.48 -0.75 18.50
C ALA A 225 5.52 -1.92 19.50
N VAL A 226 4.36 -2.47 19.79
CA VAL A 226 4.22 -3.54 20.78
C VAL A 226 3.66 -4.79 20.14
N LYS A 227 4.09 -5.94 20.65
CA LYS A 227 3.60 -7.24 20.19
C LYS A 227 2.10 -7.37 20.48
N VAL A 228 1.37 -7.88 19.50
CA VAL A 228 -0.05 -8.24 19.66
C VAL A 228 -0.18 -9.39 20.66
N GLU A 229 -0.87 -9.17 21.78
CA GLU A 229 -1.05 -10.17 22.84
C GLU A 229 -2.23 -11.11 22.61
N LYS A 230 -3.21 -10.68 21.81
CA LYS A 230 -4.45 -11.43 21.52
C LYS A 230 -4.63 -11.54 20.02
N GLU A 231 -4.95 -12.73 19.55
CA GLU A 231 -5.28 -12.93 18.14
C GLU A 231 -6.40 -11.97 17.70
N MET A 232 -6.22 -11.38 16.53
CA MET A 232 -7.23 -10.59 15.83
C MET A 232 -7.81 -11.45 14.73
N PRO A 233 -8.86 -12.26 15.01
CA PRO A 233 -9.39 -13.20 14.04
C PRO A 233 -9.96 -12.46 12.81
N THR A 234 -9.59 -12.96 11.63
CA THR A 234 -10.07 -12.55 10.30
C THR A 234 -11.38 -13.21 9.92
#